data_AF-A0A946SRI2-F1
#
_entry.id   AF-A0A946SRI2-F1
#
_cell.length_a   1.000
_cell.length_b   1.000
_cell.length_c   1.000
_cell.angle_alpha   90.00
_cell.angle_beta   90.00
_cell.angle_gamma   90.00
#
_symmetry.space_group_name_H-M   'P 1'
#
loop_
_entity.id
_entity.type
_entity.pdbx_description
1 polymer ?
#
loop_
_entity_poly.entity_id
_entity_poly.type
_entity_poly.pdbx_seq_one_letter_code
_entity_poly.pdbx_strand_id
1 'polypeptide(L)'
;MTAPGIAQMAGARQTEGAKSMSQTTSDGDRTIAFETAHCRLAIGGDASVRQVVDTRTGVDYCATTARAPFGRVRKGGHDWPASAASLHRDVLNVAFEGADVTAHINIEARERYFVIEVLSVTGADVDELVIVDVPLALNGAEGEPFAACALALNLQTNVVE
;
A
#
# COMPACT_ATOMS: atom_id res chain seq x y z
N MET A 1 42.53 19.12 65.76
CA MET A 1 41.53 20.11 65.28
C MET A 1 42.02 20.66 63.95
N THR A 2 41.09 20.99 63.07
CA THR A 2 41.26 21.61 61.73
C THR A 2 41.14 20.64 60.55
N ALA A 3 39.94 20.62 59.97
CA ALA A 3 39.71 20.33 58.55
C ALA A 3 39.81 21.65 57.75
N PRO A 4 40.16 21.56 56.46
CA PRO A 4 39.43 22.27 55.40
C PRO A 4 39.19 21.30 54.22
N GLY A 5 38.32 21.53 53.24
CA GLY A 5 37.54 22.67 52.80
C GLY A 5 36.89 22.26 51.47
N ILE A 6 35.67 22.72 51.23
CA ILE A 6 34.73 22.27 50.20
C ILE A 6 35.04 22.82 48.80
N ALA A 7 34.57 22.05 47.82
CA ALA A 7 34.76 22.07 46.37
C ALA A 7 34.51 23.38 45.61
N GLN A 8 35.20 23.43 44.45
CA GLN A 8 35.33 24.49 43.48
C GLN A 8 34.23 24.48 42.38
N MET A 9 34.03 25.69 41.85
CA MET A 9 33.12 26.19 40.82
C MET A 9 33.29 25.62 39.40
N ALA A 10 32.18 25.70 38.65
CA ALA A 10 31.97 26.12 37.23
C ALA A 10 32.99 25.71 36.15
N GLY A 11 32.64 25.28 34.94
CA GLY A 11 31.45 25.46 34.12
C GLY A 11 31.94 25.64 32.67
N ALA A 12 31.40 24.87 31.72
CA ALA A 12 31.32 25.14 30.27
C ALA A 12 31.09 23.83 29.51
N ARG A 13 29.87 23.59 29.03
CA ARG A 13 29.62 22.73 27.87
C ARG A 13 28.66 23.43 26.92
N GLN A 14 29.28 23.94 25.86
CA GLN A 14 28.88 23.93 24.46
C GLN A 14 27.39 23.80 24.16
N THR A 15 26.89 24.88 23.57
CA THR A 15 25.70 24.97 22.72
C THR A 15 25.88 24.16 21.44
N GLU A 16 25.04 23.17 21.18
CA GLU A 16 24.73 22.70 19.84
C GLU A 16 23.22 22.72 19.64
N GLY A 17 22.81 23.41 18.58
CA GLY A 17 21.43 23.69 18.26
C GLY A 17 20.63 22.42 18.01
N ALA A 18 19.51 22.30 18.70
CA ALA A 18 18.45 21.37 18.35
C ALA A 18 17.88 21.76 16.98
N LYS A 19 18.31 21.07 15.92
CA LYS A 19 17.54 21.00 14.67
C LYS A 19 16.23 20.29 15.01
N SER A 20 15.16 21.07 15.04
CA SER A 20 13.76 20.61 15.05
C SER A 20 13.53 19.69 13.86
N MET A 21 13.59 18.38 14.09
CA MET A 21 13.18 17.37 13.13
C MET A 21 11.66 17.23 13.26
N SER A 22 10.93 18.10 12.56
CA SER A 22 9.48 17.93 12.39
C SER A 22 9.26 16.73 11.46
N GLN A 23 9.15 15.53 12.05
CA GLN A 23 8.61 14.38 11.33
C GLN A 23 7.11 14.57 11.22
N THR A 24 6.69 15.30 10.19
CA THR A 24 5.33 15.22 9.67
C THR A 24 5.28 13.94 8.84
N THR A 25 5.03 12.80 9.48
CA THR A 25 4.65 11.59 8.74
C THR A 25 3.32 11.90 8.06
N SER A 26 3.36 12.21 6.77
CA SER A 26 2.16 12.34 5.96
C SER A 26 1.48 10.96 5.89
N ASP A 27 0.16 10.92 5.96
CA ASP A 27 -0.63 9.68 5.96
C ASP A 27 -0.35 8.79 4.72
N GLY A 28 0.18 9.39 3.64
CA GLY A 28 0.63 8.71 2.42
C GLY A 28 1.92 7.89 2.54
N ASP A 29 2.62 7.92 3.68
CA ASP A 29 3.79 7.06 3.96
C ASP A 29 3.42 5.74 4.66
N ARG A 30 2.19 5.64 5.20
CA ARG A 30 1.70 4.40 5.78
C ARG A 30 1.50 3.38 4.66
N THR A 31 2.15 2.23 4.80
CA THR A 31 2.06 1.12 3.85
C THR A 31 1.28 -0.02 4.47
N ILE A 32 0.30 -0.54 3.73
CA ILE A 32 -0.50 -1.72 4.04
C ILE A 32 0.08 -2.87 3.22
N ALA A 33 0.45 -3.98 3.85
CA ALA A 33 1.11 -5.08 3.18
C ALA A 33 0.43 -6.42 3.46
N PHE A 34 0.35 -7.25 2.42
CA PHE A 34 -0.15 -8.61 2.46
C PHE A 34 0.93 -9.55 1.89
N GLU A 35 1.11 -10.72 2.50
CA GLU A 35 2.23 -11.60 2.17
C GLU A 35 1.81 -13.07 2.15
N THR A 36 2.24 -13.77 1.09
CA THR A 36 2.20 -15.24 0.97
C THR A 36 3.62 -15.78 1.03
N ALA A 37 3.81 -17.11 0.93
CA ALA A 37 5.14 -17.70 0.83
C ALA A 37 5.89 -17.36 -0.48
N HIS A 38 5.26 -16.66 -1.42
CA HIS A 38 5.82 -16.36 -2.75
C HIS A 38 5.81 -14.87 -3.09
N CYS A 39 4.80 -14.13 -2.64
CA CYS A 39 4.59 -12.75 -3.05
C CYS A 39 4.23 -11.86 -1.86
N ARG A 40 4.84 -10.67 -1.79
CA ARG A 40 4.42 -9.57 -0.93
C ARG A 40 3.85 -8.43 -1.77
N LEU A 41 2.58 -8.10 -1.54
CA LEU A 41 1.88 -6.97 -2.14
C LEU A 41 1.79 -5.84 -1.12
N ALA A 42 2.20 -4.63 -1.50
CA ALA A 42 2.14 -3.45 -0.63
C ALA A 42 1.42 -2.28 -1.31
N ILE A 43 0.55 -1.61 -0.56
CA ILE A 43 -0.29 -0.49 -0.99
C ILE A 43 -0.05 0.69 -0.04
N GLY A 44 0.13 1.89 -0.58
CA GLY A 44 0.27 3.11 0.22
C GLY A 44 -1.07 3.65 0.70
N GLY A 45 -1.06 4.53 1.70
CA GLY A 45 -2.27 5.24 2.15
C GLY A 45 -2.94 6.09 1.06
N ASP A 46 -2.21 6.45 0.00
CA ASP A 46 -2.71 7.11 -1.23
C ASP A 46 -3.31 6.11 -2.24
N ALA A 47 -3.57 4.88 -1.82
CA ALA A 47 -4.02 3.76 -2.65
C ALA A 47 -3.10 3.42 -3.82
N SER A 48 -1.85 3.88 -3.87
CA SER A 48 -0.92 3.45 -4.91
C SER A 48 -0.25 2.14 -4.55
N VAL A 49 -0.06 1.27 -5.54
CA VAL A 49 0.75 0.06 -5.39
C VAL A 49 2.20 0.49 -5.18
N ARG A 50 2.81 -0.03 -4.11
CA ARG A 50 4.18 0.31 -3.72
C ARG A 50 5.15 -0.79 -4.09
N GLN A 51 4.77 -2.04 -3.88
CA GLN A 51 5.66 -3.18 -4.06
C GLN A 51 4.90 -4.44 -4.48
N VAL A 52 5.56 -5.23 -5.32
CA VAL A 52 5.18 -6.60 -5.67
C VAL A 52 6.44 -7.44 -5.63
N VAL A 53 6.77 -7.98 -4.46
CA VAL A 53 8.06 -8.62 -4.23
C VAL A 53 7.94 -10.13 -4.32
N ASP A 54 8.79 -10.78 -5.11
CA ASP A 54 9.05 -12.21 -4.97
C ASP A 54 9.81 -12.43 -3.65
N THR A 55 9.11 -12.94 -2.65
CA THR A 55 9.65 -13.16 -1.29
C THR A 55 10.85 -14.11 -1.26
N ARG A 56 11.00 -14.98 -2.25
CA ARG A 56 12.11 -15.94 -2.33
C ARG A 56 13.40 -15.26 -2.79
N THR A 57 13.31 -14.30 -3.71
CA THR A 57 14.48 -13.63 -4.31
C THR A 57 14.70 -12.21 -3.78
N GLY A 58 13.68 -11.62 -3.18
CA GLY A 58 13.66 -10.22 -2.73
C GLY A 58 13.52 -9.21 -3.88
N VAL A 59 13.30 -9.66 -5.11
CA VAL A 59 13.15 -8.78 -6.28
C VAL A 59 11.76 -8.16 -6.25
N ASP A 60 11.71 -6.82 -6.31
CA ASP A 60 10.47 -6.06 -6.49
C ASP A 60 10.16 -5.93 -7.98
N TYR A 61 9.04 -6.50 -8.39
CA TYR A 61 8.54 -6.47 -9.76
C TYR A 61 7.51 -5.36 -9.98
N CYS A 62 7.20 -4.52 -8.99
CA CYS A 62 6.35 -3.35 -9.21
C CYS A 62 7.02 -2.41 -10.22
N ALA A 63 6.28 -1.99 -11.25
CA ALA A 63 6.81 -1.04 -12.22
C ALA A 63 7.15 0.29 -11.53
N THR A 64 8.42 0.67 -11.50
CA THR A 64 8.92 1.81 -10.72
C THR A 64 8.50 3.17 -11.28
N THR A 65 7.92 3.21 -12.48
CA THR A 65 7.63 4.45 -13.23
C THR A 65 6.28 5.06 -12.92
N ALA A 66 5.38 4.36 -12.23
CA ALA A 66 4.08 4.91 -11.87
C ALA A 66 3.69 4.42 -10.46
N ARG A 67 3.36 5.36 -9.57
CA ARG A 67 2.56 5.09 -8.36
C ARG A 67 1.14 4.71 -8.80
N ALA A 68 1.02 3.58 -9.48
CA ALA A 68 -0.22 3.18 -10.10
C ALA A 68 -1.27 2.92 -9.02
N PRO A 69 -2.49 3.41 -9.21
CA PRO A 69 -3.56 3.19 -8.24
C PRO A 69 -3.85 1.70 -8.17
N PHE A 70 -4.09 1.18 -6.96
CA PHE A 70 -4.44 -0.23 -6.72
C PHE A 70 -5.72 -0.65 -7.46
N GLY A 71 -6.57 0.31 -7.81
CA GLY A 71 -7.77 0.08 -8.57
C GLY A 71 -8.37 1.37 -9.10
N ARG A 72 -9.48 1.24 -9.82
CA ARG A 72 -10.28 2.36 -10.33
C ARG A 72 -11.76 1.99 -10.33
N VAL A 73 -12.63 3.00 -10.32
CA VAL A 73 -14.06 2.83 -10.58
C VAL A 73 -14.44 3.55 -11.85
N ARG A 74 -15.35 2.96 -12.62
CA ARG A 74 -16.03 3.65 -13.71
C ARG A 74 -17.40 4.11 -13.24
N LYS A 75 -17.69 5.40 -13.44
CA LYS A 75 -18.99 6.01 -13.10
C LYS A 75 -19.35 7.05 -14.14
N GLY A 76 -20.51 6.88 -14.77
CA GLY A 76 -20.98 7.77 -15.82
C GLY A 76 -20.01 7.83 -17.00
N GLY A 77 -19.40 6.68 -17.34
CA GLY A 77 -18.43 6.57 -18.45
C GLY A 77 -17.04 7.17 -18.18
N HIS A 78 -16.75 7.63 -16.96
CA HIS A 78 -15.45 8.19 -16.57
C HIS A 78 -14.75 7.27 -15.58
N ASP A 79 -13.44 7.08 -15.75
CA ASP A 79 -12.60 6.32 -14.83
C ASP A 79 -12.04 7.23 -13.73
N TRP A 80 -12.19 6.79 -12.48
CA TRP A 80 -11.73 7.48 -11.28
C TRP A 80 -10.75 6.56 -10.55
N PRO A 81 -9.46 6.95 -10.42
CA PRO A 81 -8.48 6.12 -9.75
C PRO A 81 -8.73 6.07 -8.24
N ALA A 82 -8.28 4.99 -7.61
CA ALA A 82 -8.21 4.93 -6.15
C ALA A 82 -7.32 6.06 -5.62
N SER A 83 -7.77 6.68 -4.54
CA SER A 83 -7.19 7.92 -4.00
C SER A 83 -6.75 7.79 -2.54
N ALA A 84 -7.36 6.87 -1.78
CA ALA A 84 -6.96 6.57 -0.43
C ALA A 84 -7.21 5.10 -0.10
N ALA A 85 -6.33 4.52 0.72
CA ALA A 85 -6.45 3.17 1.22
C ALA A 85 -6.19 3.13 2.72
N SER A 86 -7.04 2.42 3.46
CA SER A 86 -6.86 2.20 4.89
C SER A 86 -7.25 0.77 5.25
N LEU A 87 -6.50 0.15 6.15
CA LEU A 87 -6.80 -1.18 6.66
C LEU A 87 -7.42 -1.05 8.05
N HIS A 88 -8.65 -1.53 8.20
CA HIS A 88 -9.33 -1.59 9.49
C HIS A 88 -9.67 -3.04 9.81
N ARG A 89 -8.97 -3.61 10.80
CA ARG A 89 -8.96 -5.05 11.07
C ARG A 89 -8.46 -5.79 9.82
N ASP A 90 -9.33 -6.51 9.14
CA ASP A 90 -9.02 -7.30 7.93
C ASP A 90 -9.68 -6.71 6.67
N VAL A 91 -10.34 -5.56 6.79
CA VAL A 91 -11.03 -4.92 5.67
C VAL A 91 -10.21 -3.75 5.16
N LEU A 92 -9.74 -3.87 3.93
CA LEU A 92 -9.15 -2.80 3.16
C LEU A 92 -10.26 -1.90 2.60
N ASN A 93 -10.31 -0.68 3.11
CA ASN A 93 -11.17 0.37 2.60
C ASN A 93 -10.42 1.14 1.51
N VAL A 94 -10.99 1.21 0.31
CA VAL A 94 -10.43 1.94 -0.83
C VAL A 94 -11.42 3.02 -1.25
N ALA A 95 -10.99 4.28 -1.21
CA ALA A 95 -11.81 5.43 -1.57
C ALA A 95 -11.44 5.97 -2.96
N PHE A 96 -12.47 6.41 -3.67
CA PHE A 96 -12.40 7.02 -4.98
C PHE A 96 -13.03 8.42 -4.89
N GLU A 97 -12.29 9.39 -4.35
CA GLU A 97 -12.82 10.70 -3.93
C GLU A 97 -13.55 11.46 -5.06
N GLY A 98 -13.06 11.37 -6.30
CA GLY A 98 -13.73 12.03 -7.43
C GLY A 98 -15.07 11.42 -7.85
N ALA A 99 -15.39 10.21 -7.39
CA ALA A 99 -16.62 9.50 -7.72
C ALA A 99 -17.64 9.43 -6.57
N ASP A 100 -17.26 9.84 -5.34
CA ASP A 100 -17.98 9.56 -4.10
C ASP A 100 -18.27 8.05 -3.92
N VAL A 101 -17.27 7.21 -4.22
CA VAL A 101 -17.37 5.73 -4.12
C VAL A 101 -16.36 5.21 -3.10
N THR A 102 -16.75 4.18 -2.35
CA THR A 102 -15.86 3.41 -1.47
C THR A 102 -16.05 1.92 -1.69
N ALA A 103 -14.97 1.18 -1.87
CA ALA A 103 -14.97 -0.28 -1.89
C ALA A 103 -14.40 -0.82 -0.57
N HIS A 104 -15.07 -1.83 -0.02
CA HIS A 104 -14.60 -2.60 1.12
C HIS A 104 -14.14 -3.97 0.62
N ILE A 105 -12.86 -4.27 0.81
CA ILE A 105 -12.21 -5.45 0.23
C ILE A 105 -11.55 -6.25 1.35
N ASN A 106 -11.79 -7.55 1.37
CA ASN A 106 -10.97 -8.47 2.17
C ASN A 106 -9.85 -9.01 1.29
N ILE A 107 -8.60 -8.94 1.77
CA ILE A 107 -7.45 -9.57 1.13
C ILE A 107 -6.90 -10.60 2.09
N GLU A 108 -7.21 -11.86 1.82
CA GLU A 108 -6.73 -12.98 2.60
C GLU A 108 -5.50 -13.59 1.94
N ALA A 109 -4.38 -13.58 2.66
CA ALA A 109 -3.21 -14.34 2.25
C ALA A 109 -3.38 -15.82 2.60
N ARG A 110 -3.40 -16.67 1.57
CA ARG A 110 -3.19 -18.11 1.69
C ARG A 110 -1.70 -18.40 1.48
N GLU A 111 -1.29 -19.64 1.75
CA GLU A 111 0.13 -20.04 1.65
C GLU A 111 0.75 -19.66 0.29
N ARG A 112 0.02 -19.84 -0.81
CA ARG A 112 0.56 -19.68 -2.18
C ARG A 112 -0.15 -18.64 -3.04
N TYR A 113 -1.25 -18.05 -2.58
CA TYR A 113 -2.06 -17.12 -3.35
C TYR A 113 -2.84 -16.18 -2.44
N PHE A 114 -3.34 -15.08 -2.99
CA PHE A 114 -4.27 -14.20 -2.31
C PHE A 114 -5.70 -14.53 -2.72
N VAL A 115 -6.63 -14.50 -1.78
CA VAL A 115 -8.07 -14.41 -2.07
C VAL A 115 -8.46 -12.96 -1.86
N ILE A 116 -9.01 -12.35 -2.91
CA ILE A 116 -9.46 -10.96 -2.87
C ILE A 116 -10.96 -10.96 -3.06
N GLU A 117 -11.67 -10.48 -2.05
CA GLU A 117 -13.12 -10.48 -1.99
C GLU A 117 -13.63 -9.05 -1.86
N VAL A 118 -14.45 -8.61 -2.80
CA VAL A 118 -15.18 -7.34 -2.70
C VAL A 118 -16.38 -7.56 -1.80
N LEU A 119 -16.30 -7.07 -0.56
CA LEU A 119 -17.37 -7.21 0.44
C LEU A 119 -18.54 -6.27 0.14
N SER A 120 -18.25 -5.04 -0.29
CA SER A 120 -19.26 -4.09 -0.72
C SER A 120 -18.64 -2.94 -1.53
N VAL A 121 -19.47 -2.32 -2.35
CA VAL A 121 -19.18 -1.05 -3.02
C VAL A 121 -20.30 -0.08 -2.66
N THR A 122 -19.94 1.01 -2.00
CA THR A 122 -20.87 2.08 -1.60
C THR A 122 -20.70 3.26 -2.53
N GLY A 123 -21.81 3.75 -3.07
CA GLY A 123 -21.85 4.83 -4.06
C GLY A 123 -22.98 4.56 -5.06
N ALA A 124 -23.57 5.61 -5.61
CA ALA A 124 -24.61 5.48 -6.63
C ALA A 124 -24.01 5.34 -8.03
N ASP A 125 -24.70 4.58 -8.88
CA ASP A 125 -24.47 4.48 -10.33
C ASP A 125 -23.03 4.07 -10.71
N VAL A 126 -22.45 3.10 -10.00
CA VAL A 126 -21.13 2.53 -10.32
C VAL A 126 -21.27 1.54 -11.47
N ASP A 127 -20.55 1.79 -12.57
CA ASP A 127 -20.58 0.95 -13.78
C ASP A 127 -19.60 -0.22 -13.68
N GLU A 128 -18.39 0.02 -13.15
CA GLU A 128 -17.31 -0.97 -13.05
C GLU A 128 -16.43 -0.67 -11.82
N LEU A 129 -15.93 -1.72 -11.17
CA LEU A 129 -14.83 -1.66 -10.22
C LEU A 129 -13.69 -2.54 -10.74
N VAL A 130 -12.50 -1.95 -10.87
CA VAL A 130 -11.25 -2.67 -11.15
C VAL A 130 -10.36 -2.59 -9.92
N ILE A 131 -9.77 -3.72 -9.54
CA ILE A 131 -8.91 -3.87 -8.37
C ILE A 131 -7.71 -4.74 -8.74
N VAL A 132 -6.63 -4.59 -7.97
CA VAL A 132 -5.35 -5.24 -8.27
C VAL A 132 -4.86 -4.86 -9.67
N ASP A 133 -5.05 -3.57 -10.02
CA ASP A 133 -4.55 -2.98 -11.25
C ASP A 133 -3.07 -2.66 -11.09
N VAL A 134 -2.25 -3.70 -11.10
CA VAL A 134 -0.85 -3.65 -10.67
C VAL A 134 0.08 -3.74 -11.88
N PRO A 135 0.72 -2.65 -12.30
CA PRO A 135 1.71 -2.71 -13.37
C PRO A 135 2.98 -3.38 -12.85
N LEU A 136 3.41 -4.43 -13.56
CA LEU A 136 4.65 -5.12 -13.29
C LEU A 136 5.74 -4.66 -14.26
N ALA A 137 6.99 -4.72 -13.83
CA ALA A 137 8.18 -4.52 -14.67
C ALA A 137 8.43 -5.70 -15.65
N LEU A 138 7.51 -6.66 -15.68
CA LEU A 138 7.54 -7.90 -16.45
C LEU A 138 6.62 -7.76 -17.66
N ASN A 139 6.93 -8.46 -18.75
CA ASN A 139 6.17 -8.40 -19.99
C ASN A 139 5.14 -9.53 -20.13
N GLY A 140 5.11 -10.47 -19.18
CA GLY A 140 4.26 -11.65 -19.25
C GLY A 140 4.76 -12.69 -20.25
N ALA A 141 6.06 -12.67 -20.55
CA ALA A 141 6.65 -13.58 -21.54
C ALA A 141 7.06 -14.92 -20.93
N GLU A 142 7.00 -15.99 -21.72
CA GLU A 142 7.54 -17.28 -21.32
C GLU A 142 9.03 -17.16 -20.93
N GLY A 143 9.39 -17.74 -19.79
CA GLY A 143 10.75 -17.71 -19.25
C GLY A 143 11.05 -16.54 -18.30
N GLU A 144 10.11 -15.61 -18.10
CA GLU A 144 10.25 -14.62 -17.03
C GLU A 144 10.20 -15.29 -15.64
N PRO A 145 11.00 -14.81 -14.66
CA PRO A 145 11.25 -15.52 -13.40
C PRO A 145 10.09 -15.45 -12.39
N PHE A 146 9.08 -14.62 -12.68
CA PHE A 146 7.92 -14.40 -11.83
C PHE A 146 6.69 -14.23 -12.71
N ALA A 147 5.58 -14.82 -12.28
CA ALA A 147 4.30 -14.67 -12.93
C ALA A 147 3.20 -14.69 -11.87
N ALA A 148 2.16 -13.91 -12.10
CA ALA A 148 0.94 -13.92 -11.32
C ALA A 148 -0.24 -13.85 -12.29
N CYS A 149 -1.34 -14.53 -11.95
CA CYS A 149 -2.58 -14.44 -12.71
C CYS A 149 -3.76 -14.30 -11.74
N ALA A 150 -4.81 -13.63 -12.20
CA ALA A 150 -6.08 -13.58 -11.50
C ALA A 150 -6.99 -14.71 -11.99
N LEU A 151 -7.61 -15.43 -11.04
CA LEU A 151 -8.66 -16.39 -11.34
C LEU A 151 -9.99 -15.83 -10.82
N ALA A 152 -10.95 -15.61 -11.71
CA ALA A 152 -12.30 -15.19 -11.31
C ALA A 152 -12.98 -16.30 -10.50
N LEU A 153 -13.41 -15.97 -9.29
CA LEU A 153 -14.18 -16.87 -8.42
C LEU A 153 -15.70 -16.57 -8.44
N ASN A 154 -16.13 -15.62 -9.28
CA ASN A 154 -17.54 -15.22 -9.47
C ASN A 154 -17.80 -14.88 -10.95
N LEU A 155 -19.01 -15.17 -11.45
CA LEU A 155 -19.48 -14.87 -12.80
C LEU A 155 -19.58 -13.36 -13.11
N GLN A 156 -19.65 -12.51 -12.08
CA GLN A 156 -19.67 -11.06 -12.23
C GLN A 156 -18.26 -10.44 -12.36
N THR A 157 -17.22 -11.25 -12.35
CA THR A 157 -15.83 -10.79 -12.49
C THR A 157 -15.35 -11.04 -13.91
N ASN A 158 -14.91 -9.96 -14.57
CA ASN A 158 -14.18 -10.06 -15.83
C ASN A 158 -12.67 -10.03 -15.52
N VAL A 159 -11.92 -11.00 -16.06
CA VAL A 159 -10.46 -10.98 -16.04
C VAL A 159 -10.02 -10.71 -17.46
N VAL A 160 -9.28 -9.62 -17.65
CA VAL A 160 -8.66 -9.31 -18.94
C VAL A 160 -7.27 -9.97 -18.95
N GLU A 161 -6.97 -10.72 -20.02
CA GLU A 161 -5.65 -11.33 -20.24
C GLU A 161 -4.59 -10.29 -20.63
#